data_AF-A0A6G0T3P9-F1
#
_entry.id   AF-A0A6G0T3P9-F1
#
_cell.length_a   1.000
_cell.length_b   1.000
_cell.length_c   1.000
_cell.angle_alpha   90.00
_cell.angle_beta   90.00
_cell.angle_gamma   90.00
#
_symmetry.space_group_name_H-M   'P 1'
#
loop_
_entity.id
_entity.type
_entity.pdbx_description
1 polymer ?
#
loop_
_entity_poly.entity_id
_entity_poly.type
_entity_poly.pdbx_seq_one_letter_code
_entity_poly.pdbx_strand_id
1 'polypeptide(L)'
;MIKLNQKKFKENVAFLDKLVHVKPQVDFKEMEEHYKNHLKLIMFMTNFPESYKKKKYYDPLIATTELPKNIQIKKSKCFLDVHNVTENRLLGRMMIEVYDSIVPKTAGNFKMLCQQRPDGLDYSGTQIFRIVPGLFCLAGDVEYSIGLGGISAINGEQYFDDENYLLGHNAPGTVIT
;
A
#
# COMPACT_ATOMS: atom_id res chain seq x y z
N MET A 1 -12.72 31.72 7.74
CA MET A 1 -13.48 31.20 6.58
C MET A 1 -12.67 31.44 5.31
N ILE A 2 -12.05 30.40 4.76
CA ILE A 2 -11.27 30.49 3.51
C ILE A 2 -12.28 30.74 2.37
N LYS A 3 -12.25 31.93 1.76
CA LYS A 3 -13.10 32.25 0.61
C LYS A 3 -12.66 31.38 -0.56
N LEU A 4 -13.54 30.46 -0.99
CA LEU A 4 -13.35 29.65 -2.18
C LEU A 4 -13.13 30.59 -3.39
N ASN A 5 -11.99 30.42 -4.07
CA ASN A 5 -11.69 31.20 -5.26
C ASN A 5 -12.63 30.76 -6.38
N GLN A 6 -13.73 31.50 -6.56
CA GLN A 6 -14.82 31.16 -7.48
C GLN A 6 -14.36 31.04 -8.94
N LYS A 7 -13.30 31.76 -9.32
CA LYS A 7 -12.69 31.65 -10.65
C LYS A 7 -12.02 30.28 -10.82
N LYS A 8 -11.14 29.90 -9.89
CA LYS A 8 -10.49 28.58 -9.89
C LYS A 8 -11.51 27.44 -9.80
N PHE A 9 -12.58 27.62 -9.04
CA PHE A 9 -13.64 26.62 -8.95
C PHE A 9 -14.33 26.39 -10.30
N LYS A 10 -14.71 27.47 -11.02
CA LYS A 10 -15.28 27.37 -12.37
C LYS A 10 -14.30 26.76 -13.38
N GLU A 11 -13.02 27.12 -13.30
CA GLU A 11 -11.97 26.54 -14.14
C GLU A 11 -11.83 25.03 -13.91
N ASN A 12 -11.86 24.60 -12.63
CA ASN A 12 -11.77 23.18 -12.27
C ASN A 12 -13.00 22.38 -12.72
N VAL A 13 -14.20 22.94 -12.59
CA VAL A 13 -15.44 22.29 -13.07
C VAL A 13 -15.42 22.13 -14.59
N ALA A 14 -14.99 23.16 -15.33
CA ALA A 14 -14.87 23.09 -16.78
C ALA A 14 -13.78 22.10 -17.24
N PHE A 15 -12.71 21.94 -16.46
CA PHE A 15 -11.67 20.95 -16.74
C PHE A 15 -12.13 19.51 -16.46
N LEU A 16 -12.86 19.30 -15.37
CA LEU A 16 -13.45 18.00 -15.03
C LEU A 16 -14.43 17.54 -16.11
N ASP A 17 -15.28 18.45 -16.61
CA ASP A 17 -16.22 18.14 -17.69
C ASP A 17 -15.50 17.68 -18.97
N LYS A 18 -14.37 18.31 -19.30
CA LYS A 18 -13.51 17.87 -20.42
C LYS A 18 -12.93 16.47 -20.18
N LEU A 19 -12.46 16.16 -18.98
CA LEU A 19 -11.88 14.86 -18.66
C LEU A 19 -12.91 13.72 -18.71
N VAL A 20 -14.15 13.97 -18.28
CA VAL A 20 -15.23 12.95 -18.27
C VAL A 20 -15.62 12.50 -19.69
N HIS A 21 -15.46 13.37 -20.69
CA HIS A 21 -15.83 13.09 -22.07
C HIS A 21 -14.65 12.61 -22.95
N VAL A 22 -13.42 12.64 -22.43
CA VAL A 22 -12.25 12.11 -23.14
C VAL A 22 -12.22 10.60 -22.97
N LYS A 23 -12.60 9.88 -24.03
CA LYS A 23 -12.25 8.48 -24.19
C LYS A 23 -10.78 8.39 -24.63
N PRO A 24 -10.00 7.41 -24.13
CA PRO A 24 -8.66 7.16 -24.66
C PRO A 24 -8.76 6.92 -26.17
N GLN A 25 -7.83 7.51 -26.95
CA GLN A 25 -7.83 7.41 -28.42
C GLN A 25 -7.68 5.97 -28.93
N VAL A 26 -7.20 5.07 -28.08
CA VAL A 26 -6.92 3.67 -28.41
C VAL A 26 -7.75 2.80 -27.48
N ASP A 27 -8.48 1.84 -28.05
CA ASP A 27 -9.27 0.87 -27.28
C ASP A 27 -8.35 0.06 -26.36
N PHE A 28 -8.84 -0.34 -25.18
CA PHE A 28 -8.04 -1.07 -24.20
C PHE A 28 -7.50 -2.39 -24.79
N LYS A 29 -8.29 -3.07 -25.62
CA LYS A 29 -7.85 -4.28 -26.33
C LYS A 29 -6.70 -4.01 -27.28
N GLU A 30 -6.78 -2.91 -28.03
CA GLU A 30 -5.76 -2.51 -29.00
C GLU A 30 -4.46 -2.10 -28.28
N MET A 31 -4.57 -1.42 -27.13
CA MET A 31 -3.42 -1.11 -26.27
C MET A 31 -2.76 -2.37 -25.71
N GLU A 32 -3.54 -3.35 -25.25
CA GLU A 32 -3.02 -4.61 -24.72
C GLU A 32 -2.33 -5.44 -25.82
N GLU A 33 -2.87 -5.46 -27.02
CA GLU A 33 -2.28 -6.11 -28.18
C GLU A 33 -0.97 -5.43 -28.61
N HIS A 34 -0.95 -4.09 -28.63
CA HIS A 34 0.26 -3.32 -28.89
C HIS A 34 1.35 -3.61 -27.84
N TYR A 35 0.99 -3.69 -26.55
CA TYR A 35 1.93 -4.03 -25.48
C TYR A 35 2.51 -5.45 -25.65
N LYS A 36 1.69 -6.45 -25.98
CA LYS A 36 2.14 -7.82 -26.25
C LYS A 36 3.10 -7.87 -27.44
N ASN A 37 2.80 -7.14 -28.51
CA ASN A 37 3.65 -7.06 -29.69
C ASN A 37 4.98 -6.36 -29.38
N HIS A 38 4.94 -5.28 -28.60
CA HIS A 38 6.14 -4.58 -28.14
C HIS A 38 7.04 -5.47 -27.26
N LEU A 39 6.46 -6.24 -26.33
CA LEU A 39 7.20 -7.21 -25.53
C LEU A 39 7.85 -8.31 -26.39
N LYS A 40 7.15 -8.83 -27.40
CA LYS A 40 7.73 -9.79 -28.35
C LYS A 40 8.92 -9.19 -29.10
N LEU A 41 8.80 -7.93 -29.52
CA LEU A 41 9.84 -7.24 -30.27
C LEU A 41 11.08 -6.97 -29.41
N ILE A 42 10.89 -6.53 -28.16
CA ILE A 42 11.98 -6.41 -27.18
C ILE A 42 12.67 -7.77 -26.95
N MET A 43 11.88 -8.83 -26.79
CA MET A 43 12.39 -10.19 -26.59
C MET A 43 13.18 -10.71 -27.80
N PHE A 44 12.80 -10.30 -29.02
CA PHE A 44 13.50 -10.63 -30.26
C PHE A 44 14.79 -9.83 -30.44
N MET A 45 14.75 -8.53 -30.12
CA MET A 45 15.88 -7.59 -30.32
C MET A 45 16.95 -7.69 -29.23
N THR A 46 16.64 -8.30 -28.08
CA THR A 46 17.60 -8.40 -26.99
C THR A 46 18.54 -9.59 -27.17
N ASN A 47 19.84 -9.37 -26.98
CA ASN A 47 20.84 -10.43 -26.99
C ASN A 47 20.78 -11.33 -25.73
N PHE A 48 20.00 -10.92 -24.71
CA PHE A 48 19.87 -11.64 -23.44
C PHE A 48 18.39 -11.81 -23.03
N PRO A 49 17.57 -12.57 -23.78
CA PRO A 49 16.12 -12.70 -23.53
C PRO A 49 15.79 -13.28 -22.15
N GLU A 50 16.67 -14.11 -21.59
CA GLU A 50 16.52 -14.67 -20.23
C GLU A 50 16.56 -13.61 -19.12
N SER A 51 17.23 -12.47 -19.34
CA SER A 51 17.26 -11.36 -18.36
C SER A 51 15.89 -10.69 -18.20
N TYR A 52 15.09 -10.66 -19.26
CA TYR A 52 13.73 -10.14 -19.25
C TYR A 52 12.70 -11.17 -18.78
N LYS A 53 12.95 -12.47 -19.01
CA LYS A 53 12.12 -13.56 -18.48
C LYS A 53 12.28 -13.74 -16.97
N LYS A 54 13.45 -13.42 -16.42
CA LYS A 54 13.76 -13.53 -14.99
C LYS A 54 13.78 -12.16 -14.32
N LYS A 55 12.64 -11.49 -14.20
CA LYS A 55 12.50 -10.55 -13.08
C LYS A 55 12.41 -11.38 -11.80
N LYS A 56 13.57 -11.72 -11.21
CA LYS A 56 13.60 -11.96 -9.77
C LYS A 56 13.25 -10.62 -9.16
N TYR A 57 12.01 -10.49 -8.70
CA TYR A 57 11.65 -9.40 -7.81
C TYR A 57 12.50 -9.58 -6.56
N TYR A 58 13.56 -8.80 -6.45
CA TYR A 58 14.33 -8.72 -5.23
C TYR A 58 13.58 -7.77 -4.33
N ASP A 59 13.07 -8.31 -3.22
CA ASP A 59 12.53 -7.50 -2.15
C ASP A 59 13.65 -6.56 -1.69
N PRO A 60 13.52 -5.23 -1.89
CA PRO A 60 14.57 -4.29 -1.59
C PRO A 60 14.94 -4.31 -0.10
N LEU A 61 14.00 -4.65 0.79
CA LEU A 61 14.24 -4.71 2.23
C LEU A 61 15.09 -5.92 2.63
N ILE A 62 14.96 -7.04 1.91
CA ILE A 62 15.78 -8.23 2.15
C ILE A 62 17.11 -8.11 1.42
N ALA A 63 17.12 -7.57 0.20
CA ALA A 63 18.32 -7.46 -0.62
C ALA A 63 19.40 -6.56 0.00
N THR A 64 18.98 -5.54 0.77
CA THR A 64 19.92 -4.62 1.44
C THR A 64 20.33 -5.07 2.84
N THR A 65 19.68 -6.09 3.40
CA THR A 65 19.81 -6.46 4.82
C THR A 65 20.49 -7.83 4.97
N GLU A 66 21.49 -7.91 5.84
CA GLU A 66 22.08 -9.18 6.24
C GLU A 66 21.19 -9.91 7.25
N LEU A 67 20.37 -10.84 6.77
CA LEU A 67 19.55 -11.69 7.63
C LEU A 67 20.36 -12.89 8.18
N PRO A 68 20.09 -13.32 9.43
CA PRO A 68 20.63 -14.56 9.97
C PRO A 68 20.35 -15.77 9.06
N LYS A 69 21.38 -16.58 8.78
CA LYS A 69 21.31 -17.69 7.81
C LYS A 69 20.30 -18.79 8.17
N ASN A 70 19.85 -18.83 9.43
CA ASN A 70 18.90 -19.81 9.95
C ASN A 70 17.43 -19.42 9.74
N ILE A 71 17.13 -18.22 9.25
CA ILE A 71 15.75 -17.77 9.06
C ILE A 71 15.26 -18.15 7.65
N GLN A 72 14.27 -19.05 7.59
CA GLN A 72 13.52 -19.27 6.36
C GLN A 72 12.44 -18.20 6.22
N ILE A 73 12.55 -17.37 5.17
CA ILE A 73 11.64 -16.25 4.96
C ILE A 73 10.23 -16.75 4.65
N LYS A 74 9.29 -16.48 5.57
CA LYS A 74 7.87 -16.72 5.42
C LYS A 74 7.14 -15.39 5.46
N LYS A 75 6.28 -15.17 4.46
CA LYS A 75 5.44 -13.98 4.36
C LYS A 75 3.98 -14.37 4.28
N SER A 76 3.13 -13.55 4.88
CA SER A 76 1.69 -13.60 4.72
C SER A 76 1.20 -12.34 4.02
N LYS A 77 0.02 -12.41 3.41
CA LYS A 77 -0.62 -11.29 2.72
C LYS A 77 -1.87 -10.86 3.47
N CYS A 78 -2.08 -9.56 3.53
CA CYS A 78 -3.30 -8.92 3.99
C CYS A 78 -3.65 -7.78 3.03
N PHE A 79 -4.84 -7.22 3.18
CA PHE A 79 -5.27 -6.12 2.34
C PHE A 79 -6.09 -5.11 3.14
N LEU A 80 -6.08 -3.86 2.67
CA LEU A 80 -6.89 -2.77 3.18
C LEU A 80 -7.57 -2.08 2.00
N ASP A 81 -8.89 -1.96 2.06
CA ASP A 81 -9.66 -1.15 1.10
C ASP A 81 -9.68 0.30 1.58
N VAL A 82 -9.19 1.21 0.74
CA VAL A 82 -9.05 2.63 1.08
C VAL A 82 -10.18 3.41 0.44
N HIS A 83 -10.93 4.13 1.26
CA HIS A 83 -12.06 4.94 0.85
C HIS A 83 -11.79 6.43 1.02
N ASN A 84 -12.29 7.24 0.10
CA ASN A 84 -12.43 8.68 0.30
C ASN A 84 -13.69 8.93 1.12
N VAL A 85 -13.51 9.41 2.35
CA VAL A 85 -14.61 9.67 3.29
C VAL A 85 -15.55 10.77 2.79
N THR A 86 -15.04 11.80 2.12
CA THR A 86 -15.85 12.93 1.64
C THR A 86 -16.72 12.56 0.45
N GLU A 87 -16.23 11.72 -0.44
CA GLU A 87 -16.93 11.30 -1.67
C GLU A 87 -17.63 9.94 -1.54
N ASN A 88 -17.48 9.27 -0.39
CA ASN A 88 -17.94 7.90 -0.15
C ASN A 88 -17.56 6.94 -1.29
N ARG A 89 -16.32 7.04 -1.76
CA ARG A 89 -15.82 6.34 -2.94
C ARG A 89 -14.62 5.47 -2.60
N LEU A 90 -14.61 4.22 -3.08
CA LEU A 90 -13.43 3.37 -3.03
C LEU A 90 -12.32 3.97 -3.91
N LEU A 91 -11.17 4.27 -3.30
CA LEU A 91 -9.96 4.74 -4.00
C LEU A 91 -9.15 3.57 -4.54
N GLY A 92 -9.12 2.45 -3.80
CA GLY A 92 -8.43 1.23 -4.23
C GLY A 92 -8.11 0.30 -3.07
N ARG A 93 -7.45 -0.82 -3.40
CA ARG A 93 -7.01 -1.84 -2.45
C ARG A 93 -5.50 -1.82 -2.29
N MET A 94 -5.03 -1.69 -1.05
CA MET A 94 -3.62 -1.89 -0.70
C MET A 94 -3.40 -3.36 -0.38
N MET A 95 -2.50 -4.01 -1.11
CA MET A 95 -2.04 -5.37 -0.80
C MET A 95 -0.73 -5.29 -0.02
N ILE A 96 -0.69 -5.88 1.17
CA ILE A 96 0.42 -5.75 2.11
C ILE A 96 0.99 -7.14 2.39
N GLU A 97 2.31 -7.29 2.22
CA GLU A 97 3.05 -8.46 2.69
C GLU A 97 3.64 -8.18 4.06
N VAL A 98 3.51 -9.13 4.98
CA VAL A 98 4.11 -9.07 6.32
C VAL A 98 5.10 -10.21 6.52
N TYR A 99 6.17 -9.95 7.27
CA TYR A 99 7.29 -10.88 7.44
C TYR A 99 7.11 -11.79 8.68
N ASP A 100 6.23 -12.78 8.57
CA ASP A 100 5.89 -13.72 9.66
C ASP A 100 7.10 -14.39 10.32
N SER A 101 8.14 -14.70 9.55
CA SER A 101 9.33 -15.38 10.07
C SER A 101 10.35 -14.44 10.72
N ILE A 102 10.24 -13.13 10.50
CA ILE A 102 11.20 -12.13 10.99
C ILE A 102 10.61 -11.41 12.21
N VAL A 103 9.33 -11.03 12.13
CA VAL A 103 8.61 -10.34 13.20
C VAL A 103 7.25 -11.03 13.46
N PRO A 104 7.23 -12.27 13.96
CA PRO A 104 5.99 -13.04 14.13
C PRO A 104 4.95 -12.36 15.02
N LYS A 105 5.36 -11.69 16.11
CA LYS A 105 4.42 -10.99 17.00
C LYS A 105 3.85 -9.75 16.30
N THR A 106 4.70 -8.91 15.75
CA THR A 106 4.29 -7.68 15.06
C THR A 106 3.43 -7.98 13.83
N ALA A 107 3.84 -8.95 13.00
CA ALA A 107 3.06 -9.41 11.85
C ALA A 107 1.73 -10.06 12.27
N GLY A 108 1.73 -10.80 13.39
CA GLY A 108 0.52 -11.38 13.97
C GLY A 108 -0.49 -10.31 14.37
N ASN A 109 -0.05 -9.31 15.15
CA ASN A 109 -0.86 -8.16 15.54
C ASN A 109 -1.47 -7.45 14.34
N PHE A 110 -0.64 -7.04 13.37
CA PHE A 110 -1.10 -6.32 12.19
C PHE A 110 -2.14 -7.11 11.38
N LYS A 111 -1.92 -8.42 11.18
CA LYS A 111 -2.87 -9.28 10.48
C LYS A 111 -4.19 -9.41 11.23
N MET A 112 -4.15 -9.49 12.56
CA MET A 112 -5.37 -9.57 13.36
C MET A 112 -6.20 -8.29 13.25
N LEU A 113 -5.54 -7.11 13.25
CA LEU A 113 -6.21 -5.82 13.04
C LEU A 113 -6.69 -5.61 11.59
N CYS A 114 -6.08 -6.27 10.61
CA CYS A 114 -6.57 -6.26 9.22
C CYS A 114 -7.82 -7.13 9.00
N GLN A 115 -8.16 -7.99 9.95
CA GLN A 115 -9.36 -8.84 9.88
C GLN A 115 -10.51 -8.13 10.59
N GLN A 116 -11.71 -8.19 10.02
CA GLN A 116 -12.90 -7.73 10.73
C GLN A 116 -13.14 -8.60 11.95
N ARG A 117 -13.08 -8.01 13.14
CA ARG A 117 -13.20 -8.75 14.38
C ARG A 117 -14.56 -8.54 15.04
N PRO A 118 -15.12 -9.57 15.68
CA PRO A 118 -16.40 -9.46 16.38
C PRO A 118 -16.40 -8.45 17.54
N ASP A 119 -15.23 -8.20 18.13
CA ASP A 119 -15.06 -7.23 19.22
C ASP A 119 -14.89 -5.78 18.73
N GLY A 120 -14.90 -5.56 17.40
CA GLY A 120 -14.74 -4.25 16.78
C GLY A 120 -13.31 -3.71 16.82
N LEU A 121 -12.34 -4.50 17.30
CA LEU A 121 -10.95 -4.07 17.40
C LEU A 121 -10.19 -4.32 16.09
N ASP A 122 -10.50 -3.56 15.05
CA ASP A 122 -9.89 -3.72 13.73
C ASP A 122 -9.71 -2.39 12.99
N TYR A 123 -9.03 -2.42 11.84
CA TYR A 123 -8.74 -1.23 11.05
C TYR A 123 -9.94 -0.72 10.24
N SER A 124 -11.08 -1.40 10.22
CA SER A 124 -12.25 -0.98 9.45
C SER A 124 -12.79 0.33 9.98
N GLY A 125 -13.00 1.30 9.08
CA GLY A 125 -13.50 2.62 9.45
C GLY A 125 -12.46 3.55 10.09
N THR A 126 -11.24 3.07 10.36
CA THR A 126 -10.15 3.92 10.84
C THR A 126 -9.67 4.87 9.75
N GLN A 127 -9.13 6.02 10.17
CA GLN A 127 -8.67 7.06 9.25
C GLN A 127 -7.15 7.09 9.11
N ILE A 128 -6.69 7.44 7.91
CA ILE A 128 -5.33 7.94 7.71
C ILE A 128 -5.32 9.39 8.20
N PHE A 129 -5.02 9.59 9.48
CA PHE A 129 -5.16 10.89 10.14
C PHE A 129 -4.02 11.86 9.82
N ARG A 130 -2.89 11.37 9.30
CA ARG A 130 -1.77 12.24 8.89
C ARG A 130 -1.11 11.74 7.60
N ILE A 131 -1.05 12.60 6.60
CA ILE A 131 -0.34 12.34 5.34
C ILE A 131 0.72 13.42 5.17
N VAL A 132 1.98 13.01 5.05
CA VAL A 132 3.09 13.91 4.69
C VAL A 132 3.62 13.48 3.32
N PRO A 133 3.28 14.21 2.24
CA PRO A 133 3.66 13.83 0.89
C PRO A 133 5.17 13.61 0.74
N GLY A 134 5.55 12.50 0.11
CA GLY A 134 6.94 12.11 -0.09
C GLY A 134 7.64 11.49 1.12
N LEU A 135 6.97 11.40 2.28
CA LEU A 135 7.52 10.79 3.50
C LEU A 135 6.70 9.58 3.95
N PHE A 136 5.51 9.80 4.51
CA PHE A 136 4.70 8.71 5.09
C PHE A 136 3.22 9.05 5.19
N CYS A 137 2.42 8.01 5.41
CA CYS A 137 1.03 8.08 5.84
C CYS A 137 0.93 7.40 7.22
N LEU A 138 0.31 8.05 8.20
CA LEU A 138 0.02 7.48 9.52
C LEU A 138 -1.47 7.14 9.62
N ALA A 139 -1.73 5.94 10.13
CA ALA A 139 -3.04 5.36 10.34
C ALA A 139 -2.95 4.36 11.50
N GLY A 140 -4.02 3.60 11.74
CA GLY A 140 -4.02 2.51 12.71
C GLY A 140 -4.44 2.90 14.14
N ASP A 141 -4.91 4.14 14.33
CA ASP A 141 -5.63 4.52 15.55
C ASP A 141 -7.05 3.94 15.49
N VAL A 142 -7.20 2.75 16.08
CA VAL A 142 -8.45 1.99 16.16
C VAL A 142 -9.41 2.51 17.23
N GLU A 143 -8.99 3.43 18.10
CA GLU A 143 -9.83 3.95 19.18
C GLU A 143 -10.47 5.29 18.81
N TYR A 144 -9.66 6.26 18.35
CA TYR A 144 -10.11 7.64 18.12
C TYR A 144 -9.96 8.10 16.68
N SER A 145 -9.22 7.37 15.84
CA SER A 145 -8.95 7.73 14.45
C SER A 145 -8.30 9.11 14.25
N ILE A 146 -7.60 9.64 15.26
CA ILE A 146 -6.94 10.97 15.22
C ILE A 146 -5.46 10.90 15.62
N GLY A 147 -4.94 9.71 15.90
CA GLY A 147 -3.55 9.46 16.26
C GLY A 147 -3.23 9.61 17.74
N LEU A 148 -4.24 9.59 18.62
CA LEU A 148 -4.06 9.69 20.08
C LEU A 148 -4.23 8.34 20.79
N GLY A 149 -4.81 7.36 20.10
CA GLY A 149 -5.05 6.03 20.64
C GLY A 149 -4.31 4.95 19.87
N GLY A 150 -4.72 3.73 20.11
CA GLY A 150 -4.12 2.53 19.57
C GLY A 150 -3.99 1.49 20.66
N ILE A 151 -4.42 0.28 20.33
CA ILE A 151 -4.34 -0.88 21.20
C ILE A 151 -3.90 -2.08 20.36
N SER A 152 -3.07 -2.94 20.95
CA SER A 152 -2.66 -4.18 20.31
C SER A 152 -3.83 -5.16 20.27
N ALA A 153 -3.96 -5.90 19.17
CA ALA A 153 -4.86 -7.05 19.09
C ALA A 153 -4.33 -8.26 19.86
N ILE A 154 -3.10 -8.19 20.39
CA ILE A 154 -2.49 -9.24 21.21
C ILE A 154 -2.94 -9.06 22.67
N ASN A 155 -3.67 -10.04 23.18
CA ASN A 155 -4.00 -10.22 24.60
C ASN A 155 -4.69 -9.02 25.30
N GLY A 156 -5.18 -8.02 24.55
CA GLY A 156 -5.83 -6.83 25.11
C GLY A 156 -4.85 -5.85 25.77
N GLU A 157 -3.55 -5.99 25.54
CA GLU A 157 -2.55 -5.03 26.01
C GLU A 157 -2.50 -3.83 25.07
N GLN A 158 -2.29 -2.63 25.62
CA GLN A 158 -2.17 -1.42 24.78
C GLN A 158 -0.88 -1.43 23.97
N TYR A 159 0.21 -1.93 24.54
CA TYR A 159 1.56 -1.92 23.96
C TYR A 159 2.20 -3.29 24.10
N PHE A 160 3.17 -3.58 23.23
CA PHE A 160 4.06 -4.74 23.34
C PHE A 160 5.49 -4.30 22.98
N ASP A 161 6.49 -5.04 23.47
CA ASP A 161 7.90 -4.71 23.24
C ASP A 161 8.32 -4.83 21.77
N ASP A 162 9.26 -3.97 21.35
CA ASP A 162 9.89 -4.03 20.03
C ASP A 162 10.53 -5.41 19.78
N GLU A 163 10.12 -6.08 18.70
CA GLU A 163 10.51 -7.47 18.43
C GLU A 163 11.94 -7.58 17.88
N ASN A 164 12.31 -6.74 16.92
CA ASN A 164 13.68 -6.54 16.40
C ASN A 164 13.73 -5.40 15.37
N TYR A 165 14.95 -5.05 14.94
CA TYR A 165 15.22 -4.01 13.91
C TYR A 165 16.02 -4.58 12.72
N LEU A 166 15.79 -5.84 12.35
CA LEU A 166 16.56 -6.49 11.28
C LEU A 166 16.30 -5.82 9.92
N LEU A 167 15.05 -5.47 9.62
CA LEU A 167 14.69 -4.84 8.35
C LEU A 167 14.80 -3.32 8.45
N GLY A 168 15.45 -2.68 7.47
CA GLY A 168 15.59 -1.22 7.39
C GLY A 168 14.41 -0.53 6.69
N HIS A 169 14.33 0.80 6.79
CA HIS A 169 13.30 1.62 6.14
C HIS A 169 13.75 2.12 4.76
N ASN A 170 14.14 1.18 3.89
CA ASN A 170 14.96 1.51 2.70
C ASN A 170 14.15 1.69 1.41
N ALA A 171 12.82 1.53 1.45
CA ALA A 171 11.97 1.60 0.27
C ALA A 171 10.58 2.21 0.55
N PRO A 172 10.01 2.97 -0.40
CA PRO A 172 8.61 3.36 -0.34
C PRO A 172 7.68 2.14 -0.27
N GLY A 173 6.55 2.28 0.43
CA GLY A 173 5.60 1.18 0.61
C GLY A 173 5.98 0.18 1.71
N THR A 174 7.06 0.45 2.46
CA THR A 174 7.38 -0.29 3.68
C THR A 174 6.36 0.04 4.75
N VAL A 175 5.72 -0.99 5.31
CA VAL A 175 4.85 -0.84 6.49
C VAL A 175 5.72 -0.95 7.74
N ILE A 176 5.60 0.06 8.60
CA ILE A 176 6.30 0.16 9.88
C ILE A 176 5.21 0.29 10.94
N THR A 177 5.32 -0.50 12.00
CA THR A 177 4.32 -0.64 13.06
C THR A 177 4.99 -0.54 14.40
#